data_AF-A0A6A6JI37-F1
#
_entry.id   AF-A0A6A6JI37-F1
#
_cell.length_a   1.000
_cell.length_b   1.000
_cell.length_c   1.000
_cell.angle_alpha   90.00
_cell.angle_beta   90.00
_cell.angle_gamma   90.00
#
_symmetry.space_group_name_H-M   'P 1'
#
loop_
_entity.id
_entity.type
_entity.pdbx_description
1 polymer ?
#
loop_
_entity_poly.entity_id
_entity_poly.type
_entity_poly.pdbx_seq_one_letter_code
_entity_poly.pdbx_strand_id
1 'polypeptide(L)'
;MHLHRRQNDAKVSSTASANAPKSSIATDPNATPSDFKVPTPFDTALSNNYTASCAAFFRTFLTNKDFSECHPFSLMLQTSSGFFDASKSFVRITQTLEATCRVDMTKCTDTMNHLARELIGDNNCAVDYANDNPQVIQAYNGLIAYEPLYQASCLKDDAGSYCYANAVTNRSAITDPYPYYLPLGVPLPGGTRATCNSCLQDVMAIFSSFAGNTTQPISQTYNGAAQQIGIACGTGFVNQTATPLKAAAATMTISMTPAITVVFMLLLGFFV
;
A
#
# COMPACT_ATOMS: atom_id res chain seq x y z
N MET A 1 -24.88 63.15 42.82
CA MET A 1 -26.02 62.58 42.09
C MET A 1 -25.52 61.97 40.78
N HIS A 2 -25.66 60.65 40.68
CA HIS A 2 -25.58 59.72 39.53
C HIS A 2 -24.45 59.83 38.49
N LEU A 3 -23.41 59.01 38.72
CA LEU A 3 -22.54 58.41 37.68
C LEU A 3 -23.23 57.15 37.11
N HIS A 4 -23.39 57.06 35.78
CA HIS A 4 -23.85 55.84 35.09
C HIS A 4 -22.66 54.95 34.73
N ARG A 5 -22.56 53.80 35.41
CA ARG A 5 -21.61 52.71 35.18
C ARG A 5 -22.21 51.73 34.15
N ARG A 6 -21.55 51.55 32.99
CA ARG A 6 -21.86 50.46 32.06
C ARG A 6 -21.46 49.13 32.70
N GLN A 7 -22.43 48.24 32.91
CA GLN A 7 -22.21 46.85 33.31
C GLN A 7 -21.88 46.02 32.06
N ASN A 8 -20.71 45.40 32.05
CA ASN A 8 -20.39 44.28 31.17
C ASN A 8 -20.68 43.00 31.96
N ASP A 9 -21.75 42.29 31.60
CA ASP A 9 -22.07 41.01 32.19
C ASP A 9 -21.13 39.92 31.62
N ALA A 10 -20.37 39.32 32.54
CA ALA A 10 -19.66 38.09 32.33
C ALA A 10 -20.66 36.93 32.34
N LYS A 11 -20.89 36.30 31.19
CA LYS A 11 -21.52 34.97 31.12
C LYS A 11 -20.46 33.94 30.73
N VAL A 12 -19.99 33.23 31.76
CA VAL A 12 -19.24 31.98 31.63
C VAL A 12 -20.06 31.02 30.76
N SER A 13 -19.52 30.66 29.60
CA SER A 13 -20.09 29.62 28.75
C SER A 13 -19.14 28.44 28.74
N SER A 14 -19.54 27.40 29.45
CA SER A 14 -18.91 26.08 29.48
C SER A 14 -18.70 25.53 28.08
N THR A 15 -17.46 25.19 27.76
CA THR A 15 -17.06 24.47 26.56
C THR A 15 -17.68 23.07 26.59
N ALA A 16 -18.76 22.87 25.82
CA ALA A 16 -19.27 21.54 25.51
C ALA A 16 -18.47 20.99 24.32
N SER A 17 -17.77 19.88 24.52
CA SER A 17 -17.18 19.07 23.44
C SER A 17 -18.23 18.78 22.38
N ALA A 18 -18.00 19.27 21.16
CA ALA A 18 -18.79 18.88 20.01
C ALA A 18 -18.45 17.44 19.64
N ASN A 19 -19.31 16.49 20.00
CA ASN A 19 -19.31 15.15 19.43
C ASN A 19 -19.48 15.27 17.91
N ALA A 20 -18.55 14.69 17.15
CA ALA A 20 -18.71 14.50 15.72
C ALA A 20 -19.97 13.65 15.43
N PRO A 21 -20.76 13.97 14.40
CA PRO A 21 -21.94 13.19 14.07
C PRO A 21 -21.53 11.79 13.59
N LYS A 22 -21.90 10.78 14.37
CA LYS A 22 -21.83 9.37 13.99
C LYS A 22 -22.87 9.14 12.89
N SER A 23 -22.44 8.99 11.64
CA SER A 23 -23.32 8.50 10.57
C SER A 23 -23.28 6.97 10.58
N SER A 24 -24.16 6.35 11.35
CA SER A 24 -24.48 4.93 11.15
C SER A 24 -25.48 4.85 10.00
N ILE A 25 -25.03 4.41 8.83
CA ILE A 25 -25.94 4.18 7.70
C ILE A 25 -26.69 2.87 7.97
N ALA A 26 -27.97 2.98 8.33
CA ALA A 26 -28.88 1.85 8.31
C ALA A 26 -29.09 1.41 6.86
N THR A 27 -28.87 0.13 6.57
CA THR A 27 -29.17 -0.46 5.26
C THR A 27 -30.67 -0.55 5.06
N ASP A 28 -31.18 0.02 3.98
CA ASP A 28 -32.59 -0.05 3.59
C ASP A 28 -32.98 -1.52 3.30
N PRO A 29 -33.92 -2.13 4.05
CA PRO A 29 -34.35 -3.51 3.81
C PRO A 29 -35.09 -3.69 2.48
N ASN A 30 -35.45 -2.61 1.78
CA ASN A 30 -36.10 -2.61 0.47
C ASN A 30 -35.15 -2.19 -0.68
N ALA A 31 -33.84 -2.11 -0.44
CA ALA A 31 -32.89 -1.81 -1.51
C ALA A 31 -32.96 -2.90 -2.60
N THR A 32 -33.38 -2.53 -3.81
CA THR A 32 -33.23 -3.35 -5.01
C THR A 32 -31.76 -3.75 -5.14
N PRO A 33 -31.42 -5.01 -5.50
CA PRO A 33 -30.02 -5.41 -5.68
C PRO A 33 -29.32 -4.41 -6.59
N SER A 34 -28.35 -3.67 -6.08
CA SER A 34 -27.59 -2.75 -6.93
C SER A 34 -26.86 -3.59 -7.96
N ASP A 35 -26.95 -3.24 -9.24
CA ASP A 35 -26.15 -3.80 -10.36
C ASP A 35 -24.66 -3.40 -10.26
N PHE A 36 -24.13 -3.36 -9.04
CA PHE A 36 -22.76 -3.01 -8.78
C PHE A 36 -21.86 -4.18 -9.19
N LYS A 37 -21.01 -3.92 -10.19
CA LYS A 37 -19.95 -4.83 -10.59
C LYS A 37 -18.64 -4.34 -9.98
N VAL A 38 -17.91 -5.26 -9.36
CA VAL A 38 -16.57 -4.96 -8.85
C VAL A 38 -15.71 -4.51 -10.04
N PRO A 39 -15.05 -3.34 -9.95
CA PRO A 39 -14.19 -2.86 -11.02
C PRO A 39 -13.08 -3.86 -11.36
N THR A 40 -12.55 -3.75 -12.58
CA THR A 40 -11.46 -4.61 -13.05
C THR A 40 -10.30 -3.75 -13.52
N PRO A 41 -9.05 -4.18 -13.31
CA PRO A 41 -7.88 -3.52 -13.90
C PRO A 41 -8.01 -3.39 -15.41
N PHE A 42 -7.46 -2.32 -15.97
CA PHE A 42 -7.45 -2.06 -17.41
C PHE A 42 -8.84 -2.15 -18.07
N ASP A 43 -9.88 -1.65 -17.37
CA ASP A 43 -11.26 -1.58 -17.89
C ASP A 43 -11.48 -0.44 -18.91
N THR A 44 -10.43 0.33 -19.19
CA THR A 44 -10.38 1.31 -20.27
C THR A 44 -9.64 0.73 -21.48
N ALA A 45 -9.82 1.35 -22.65
CA ALA A 45 -9.10 0.91 -23.84
C ALA A 45 -7.58 0.91 -23.60
N LEU A 46 -6.95 -0.26 -23.73
CA LEU A 46 -5.49 -0.36 -23.77
C LEU A 46 -4.96 0.45 -24.96
N SER A 47 -3.81 1.08 -24.79
CA SER A 47 -3.07 1.68 -25.90
C SER A 47 -2.72 0.61 -26.93
N ASN A 48 -2.54 1.00 -28.18
CA ASN A 48 -2.02 0.12 -29.22
C ASN A 48 -0.48 0.21 -29.35
N ASN A 49 0.17 0.97 -28.46
CA ASN A 49 1.62 1.17 -28.48
C ASN A 49 2.35 0.06 -27.70
N TYR A 50 2.24 -1.19 -28.15
CA TYR A 50 2.96 -2.35 -27.60
C TYR A 50 3.46 -3.25 -28.72
N THR A 51 4.45 -4.09 -28.43
CA THR A 51 4.74 -5.25 -29.29
C THR A 51 3.54 -6.19 -29.38
N ALA A 52 3.47 -6.97 -30.47
CA ALA A 52 2.38 -7.93 -30.67
C ALA A 52 2.35 -9.03 -29.60
N SER A 53 3.52 -9.45 -29.10
CA SER A 53 3.65 -10.41 -28.00
C SER A 53 3.08 -9.84 -26.71
N CYS A 54 3.41 -8.58 -26.38
CA CYS A 54 2.90 -7.95 -25.17
C CYS A 54 1.38 -7.73 -25.24
N ALA A 55 0.86 -7.27 -26.38
CA ALA A 55 -0.58 -7.16 -26.59
C ALA A 55 -1.29 -8.53 -26.44
N ALA A 56 -0.67 -9.62 -26.88
CA ALA A 56 -1.20 -10.97 -26.67
C ALA A 56 -1.20 -11.36 -25.19
N PHE A 57 -0.12 -11.09 -24.46
CA PHE A 57 -0.03 -11.35 -23.03
C PHE A 57 -1.12 -10.60 -22.25
N PHE A 58 -1.32 -9.31 -22.51
CA PHE A 58 -2.38 -8.51 -21.87
C PHE A 58 -3.78 -9.11 -22.09
N ARG A 59 -4.11 -9.54 -23.31
CA ARG A 59 -5.40 -10.21 -23.56
C ARG A 59 -5.54 -11.51 -22.74
N THR A 60 -4.46 -12.29 -22.64
CA THR A 60 -4.46 -13.56 -21.93
C THR A 60 -4.63 -13.37 -20.42
N PHE A 61 -3.81 -12.53 -19.79
CA PHE A 61 -3.86 -12.43 -18.32
C PHE A 61 -5.10 -11.66 -17.83
N LEU A 62 -5.61 -10.67 -18.59
CA LEU A 62 -6.83 -9.96 -18.22
C LEU A 62 -8.09 -10.84 -18.33
N THR A 63 -8.04 -11.92 -19.11
CA THR A 63 -9.11 -12.93 -19.19
C THR A 63 -8.87 -14.15 -18.31
N ASN A 64 -7.75 -14.18 -17.58
CA ASN A 64 -7.42 -15.26 -16.66
C ASN A 64 -8.33 -15.19 -15.42
N LYS A 65 -9.05 -16.28 -15.16
CA LYS A 65 -9.98 -16.38 -14.02
C LYS A 65 -9.26 -16.25 -12.67
N ASP A 66 -8.12 -16.92 -12.48
CA ASP A 66 -7.34 -16.85 -11.25
C ASP A 66 -6.82 -15.43 -10.98
N PHE A 67 -6.60 -14.63 -12.02
CA PHE A 67 -6.29 -13.20 -11.88
C PHE A 67 -7.54 -12.38 -11.51
N SER A 68 -8.63 -12.55 -12.25
CA SER A 68 -9.83 -11.72 -12.09
C SER A 68 -10.54 -11.91 -10.75
N GLU A 69 -10.47 -13.11 -10.16
CA GLU A 69 -11.05 -13.42 -8.85
C GLU A 69 -10.29 -12.79 -7.69
N CYS A 70 -9.07 -12.32 -7.91
CA CYS A 70 -8.24 -11.72 -6.88
C CYS A 70 -8.52 -10.23 -6.64
N HIS A 71 -9.37 -9.61 -7.46
CA HIS A 71 -9.80 -8.21 -7.37
C HIS A 71 -8.64 -7.26 -6.99
N PRO A 72 -7.57 -7.18 -7.80
CA PRO A 72 -6.32 -6.57 -7.35
C PRO A 72 -6.41 -5.06 -7.24
N PHE A 73 -6.64 -4.59 -6.02
CA PHE A 73 -6.62 -3.17 -5.65
C PHE A 73 -5.36 -2.46 -6.19
N SER A 74 -4.21 -3.13 -6.13
CA SER A 74 -2.94 -2.62 -6.63
C SER A 74 -2.94 -2.25 -8.11
N LEU A 75 -3.56 -3.06 -8.98
CA LEU A 75 -3.67 -2.73 -10.40
C LEU A 75 -4.83 -1.75 -10.65
N MET A 76 -5.96 -1.89 -9.95
CA MET A 76 -7.12 -1.01 -10.13
C MET A 76 -6.80 0.46 -9.84
N LEU A 77 -5.97 0.72 -8.83
CA LEU A 77 -5.67 2.06 -8.33
C LEU A 77 -5.13 3.06 -9.39
N GLN A 78 -4.51 2.56 -10.46
CA GLN A 78 -3.99 3.37 -11.57
C GLN A 78 -4.70 3.09 -12.91
N THR A 79 -5.35 1.94 -13.07
CA THR A 79 -5.71 1.41 -14.40
C THR A 79 -7.22 1.23 -14.61
N SER A 80 -8.04 1.43 -13.58
CA SER A 80 -9.48 1.16 -13.63
C SER A 80 -10.30 2.44 -13.49
N SER A 81 -10.99 2.81 -14.57
CA SER A 81 -12.02 3.85 -14.57
C SER A 81 -13.19 3.50 -13.64
N GLY A 82 -13.61 2.24 -13.60
CA GLY A 82 -14.64 1.76 -12.69
C GLY A 82 -14.25 1.92 -11.22
N PHE A 83 -12.98 1.73 -10.89
CA PHE A 83 -12.45 1.95 -9.54
C PHE A 83 -12.46 3.44 -9.17
N PHE A 84 -12.05 4.32 -10.10
CA PHE A 84 -12.15 5.77 -9.92
C PHE A 84 -13.61 6.25 -9.80
N ASP A 85 -14.56 5.59 -10.46
CA ASP A 85 -15.98 5.89 -10.31
C ASP A 85 -16.54 5.38 -8.98
N ALA A 86 -16.14 4.17 -8.55
CA ALA A 86 -16.50 3.63 -7.25
C ALA A 86 -15.97 4.52 -6.11
N SER A 87 -14.76 5.07 -6.22
CA SER A 87 -14.14 5.93 -5.21
C SER A 87 -14.88 7.24 -4.95
N LYS A 88 -15.75 7.67 -5.87
CA LYS A 88 -16.62 8.85 -5.68
C LYS A 88 -17.77 8.59 -4.69
N SER A 89 -18.01 7.34 -4.31
CA SER A 89 -19.09 6.92 -3.42
C SER A 89 -18.58 6.00 -2.31
N PHE A 90 -18.78 6.40 -1.06
CA PHE A 90 -18.35 5.60 0.11
C PHE A 90 -18.88 4.17 0.08
N VAL A 91 -20.15 3.99 -0.30
CA VAL A 91 -20.78 2.67 -0.40
C VAL A 91 -20.11 1.83 -1.49
N ARG A 92 -19.93 2.38 -2.69
CA ARG A 92 -19.38 1.62 -3.83
C ARG A 92 -17.93 1.24 -3.61
N ILE A 93 -17.09 2.15 -3.10
CA ILE A 93 -15.71 1.82 -2.81
C ILE A 93 -15.59 0.79 -1.68
N THR A 94 -16.48 0.86 -0.67
CA THR A 94 -16.55 -0.16 0.39
C THR A 94 -16.88 -1.53 -0.21
N GLN A 95 -17.85 -1.62 -1.12
CA GLN A 95 -18.17 -2.88 -1.82
C GLN A 95 -17.00 -3.42 -2.63
N THR A 96 -16.22 -2.55 -3.31
CA THR A 96 -14.97 -2.96 -4.00
C THR A 96 -13.92 -3.52 -3.03
N LEU A 97 -13.71 -2.83 -1.91
CA LEU A 97 -12.74 -3.24 -0.89
C LEU A 97 -13.17 -4.54 -0.22
N GLU A 98 -14.46 -4.74 0.05
CA GLU A 98 -14.98 -6.01 0.57
C GLU A 98 -14.74 -7.17 -0.40
N ALA A 99 -14.93 -6.97 -1.70
CA ALA A 99 -14.63 -8.00 -2.69
C ALA A 99 -13.13 -8.35 -2.70
N THR A 100 -12.26 -7.33 -2.62
CA THR A 100 -10.81 -7.51 -2.50
C THR A 100 -10.46 -8.29 -1.23
N CYS A 101 -10.96 -7.87 -0.06
CA CYS A 101 -10.55 -8.42 1.24
C CYS A 101 -11.15 -9.78 1.60
N ARG A 102 -12.04 -10.34 0.75
CA ARG A 102 -12.62 -11.68 0.92
C ARG A 102 -11.85 -12.77 0.18
N VAL A 103 -10.87 -12.43 -0.66
CA VAL A 103 -10.11 -13.42 -1.42
C VAL A 103 -9.02 -14.07 -0.58
N ASP A 104 -8.50 -15.21 -1.04
CA ASP A 104 -7.30 -15.83 -0.48
C ASP A 104 -6.07 -15.02 -0.88
N MET A 105 -5.54 -14.23 0.05
CA MET A 105 -4.37 -13.38 -0.16
C MET A 105 -3.15 -14.17 -0.64
N THR A 106 -2.92 -15.37 -0.12
CA THR A 106 -1.71 -16.15 -0.45
C THR A 106 -1.80 -16.65 -1.88
N LYS A 107 -2.93 -17.29 -2.24
CA LYS A 107 -3.19 -17.74 -3.62
C LYS A 107 -3.04 -16.58 -4.60
N CYS A 108 -3.66 -15.45 -4.28
CA CYS A 108 -3.64 -14.29 -5.17
C CYS A 108 -2.28 -13.63 -5.28
N THR A 109 -1.51 -13.56 -4.19
CA THR A 109 -0.13 -13.07 -4.22
C THR A 109 0.75 -13.96 -5.10
N ASP A 110 0.59 -15.29 -5.02
CA ASP A 110 1.31 -16.23 -5.89
C ASP A 110 0.94 -16.07 -7.37
N THR A 111 -0.36 -15.93 -7.67
CA THR A 111 -0.84 -15.65 -9.03
C THR A 111 -0.25 -14.35 -9.58
N MET A 112 -0.29 -13.26 -8.81
CA MET A 112 0.23 -11.95 -9.24
C MET A 112 1.74 -11.99 -9.44
N ASN A 113 2.48 -12.64 -8.53
CA ASN A 113 3.92 -12.84 -8.66
C ASN A 113 4.29 -13.69 -9.89
N HIS A 114 3.50 -14.71 -10.20
CA HIS A 114 3.70 -15.51 -11.41
C HIS A 114 3.50 -14.67 -12.67
N LEU A 115 2.40 -13.93 -12.75
CA LEU A 115 2.11 -13.03 -13.88
C LEU A 115 3.18 -11.94 -14.03
N ALA A 116 3.70 -11.40 -12.93
CA ALA A 116 4.78 -10.40 -12.99
C ALA A 116 6.06 -10.97 -13.62
N ARG A 117 6.41 -12.23 -13.30
CA ARG A 117 7.56 -12.92 -13.91
C ARG A 117 7.32 -13.19 -15.40
N GLU A 118 6.12 -13.63 -15.77
CA GLU A 118 5.77 -13.85 -17.17
C GLU A 118 5.78 -12.55 -17.97
N LEU A 119 5.27 -11.45 -17.41
CA LEU A 119 5.19 -10.15 -18.07
C LEU A 119 6.56 -9.69 -18.59
N ILE A 120 7.61 -9.80 -17.77
CA ILE A 120 8.98 -9.43 -18.15
C ILE A 120 9.74 -10.53 -18.91
N GLY A 121 9.08 -11.64 -19.25
CA GLY A 121 9.67 -12.69 -20.06
C GLY A 121 9.82 -12.29 -21.53
N ASP A 122 10.88 -12.81 -22.18
CA ASP A 122 11.26 -12.47 -23.56
C ASP A 122 10.13 -12.63 -24.59
N ASN A 123 9.26 -13.62 -24.37
CA ASN A 123 8.13 -13.93 -25.25
C ASN A 123 6.88 -13.08 -25.02
N ASN A 124 6.90 -12.18 -24.03
CA ASN A 124 5.76 -11.37 -23.62
C ASN A 124 6.08 -9.87 -23.79
N CYS A 125 6.28 -9.15 -22.69
CA CYS A 125 6.47 -7.71 -22.67
C CYS A 125 7.90 -7.28 -22.37
N ALA A 126 8.92 -8.16 -22.41
CA ALA A 126 10.30 -7.79 -22.07
C ALA A 126 10.81 -6.54 -22.82
N VAL A 127 10.56 -6.45 -24.13
CA VAL A 127 10.96 -5.28 -24.95
C VAL A 127 10.20 -4.03 -24.52
N ASP A 128 8.89 -4.11 -24.31
CA ASP A 128 8.08 -2.97 -23.88
C ASP A 128 8.41 -2.52 -22.45
N TYR A 129 8.72 -3.47 -21.57
CA TYR A 129 9.17 -3.20 -20.20
C TYR A 129 10.53 -2.48 -20.20
N ALA A 130 11.49 -2.97 -21.00
CA ALA A 130 12.82 -2.36 -21.14
C ALA A 130 12.78 -0.96 -21.78
N ASN A 131 11.73 -0.65 -22.54
CA ASN A 131 11.49 0.66 -23.14
C ASN A 131 10.59 1.57 -22.27
N ASP A 132 10.43 1.27 -20.98
CA ASP A 132 9.64 2.03 -20.02
C ASP A 132 8.20 2.29 -20.47
N ASN A 133 7.59 1.32 -21.14
CA ASN A 133 6.22 1.49 -21.60
C ASN A 133 5.26 1.69 -20.41
N PRO A 134 4.53 2.82 -20.33
CA PRO A 134 3.76 3.17 -19.14
C PRO A 134 2.75 2.12 -18.67
N GLN A 135 2.01 1.44 -19.57
CA GLN A 135 1.04 0.44 -19.10
C GLN A 135 1.72 -0.87 -18.70
N VAL A 136 2.85 -1.22 -19.31
CA VAL A 136 3.65 -2.40 -18.90
C VAL A 136 4.25 -2.17 -17.51
N ILE A 137 4.83 -0.98 -17.27
CA ILE A 137 5.35 -0.60 -15.95
C ILE A 137 4.23 -0.56 -14.90
N GLN A 138 3.07 0.02 -15.22
CA GLN A 138 1.92 0.03 -14.30
C GLN A 138 1.42 -1.38 -14.00
N ALA A 139 1.33 -2.26 -15.00
CA ALA A 139 0.96 -3.66 -14.80
C ALA A 139 1.98 -4.36 -13.90
N TYR A 140 3.28 -4.28 -14.23
CA TYR A 140 4.34 -4.91 -13.45
C TYR A 140 4.34 -4.44 -11.99
N ASN A 141 4.34 -3.12 -11.76
CA ASN A 141 4.33 -2.56 -10.41
C ASN A 141 3.07 -2.96 -9.66
N GLY A 142 1.89 -2.94 -10.31
CA GLY A 142 0.65 -3.37 -9.68
C GLY A 142 0.62 -4.86 -9.33
N LEU A 143 1.23 -5.73 -10.16
CA LEU A 143 1.35 -7.16 -9.88
C LEU A 143 2.29 -7.42 -8.69
N ILE A 144 3.47 -6.82 -8.68
CA ILE A 144 4.49 -6.99 -7.62
C ILE A 144 4.03 -6.37 -6.28
N ALA A 145 3.30 -5.26 -6.34
CA ALA A 145 2.80 -4.56 -5.16
C ALA A 145 1.44 -5.09 -4.66
N TYR A 146 0.97 -6.23 -5.16
CA TYR A 146 -0.33 -6.80 -4.76
C TYR A 146 -0.41 -6.98 -3.24
N GLU A 147 0.57 -7.65 -2.64
CA GLU A 147 0.54 -7.98 -1.20
C GLU A 147 0.51 -6.74 -0.28
N PRO A 148 1.44 -5.77 -0.37
CA PRO A 148 1.39 -4.60 0.50
C PRO A 148 0.10 -3.80 0.34
N LEU A 149 -0.44 -3.73 -0.88
CA LEU A 149 -1.66 -2.97 -1.14
C LEU A 149 -2.93 -3.72 -0.80
N TYR A 150 -2.95 -5.05 -0.90
CA TYR A 150 -4.01 -5.87 -0.33
C TYR A 150 -4.12 -5.60 1.17
N GLN A 151 -3.02 -5.75 1.91
CA GLN A 151 -3.02 -5.53 3.35
C GLN A 151 -3.47 -4.11 3.72
N ALA A 152 -2.95 -3.09 3.05
CA ALA A 152 -3.33 -1.70 3.31
C ALA A 152 -4.80 -1.40 2.95
N SER A 153 -5.30 -1.95 1.85
CA SER A 153 -6.70 -1.74 1.42
C SER A 153 -7.71 -2.39 2.38
N CYS A 154 -7.29 -3.44 3.10
CA CYS A 154 -8.12 -4.17 4.05
C CYS A 154 -8.07 -3.63 5.48
N LEU A 155 -7.24 -2.62 5.75
CA LEU A 155 -7.26 -1.92 7.03
C LEU A 155 -8.60 -1.23 7.26
N LYS A 156 -9.07 -1.30 8.50
CA LYS A 156 -10.28 -0.65 8.98
C LYS A 156 -9.96 0.21 10.19
N ASP A 157 -10.68 1.31 10.33
CA ASP A 157 -10.64 2.13 11.53
C ASP A 157 -11.39 1.46 12.70
N ASP A 158 -11.35 2.10 13.87
CA ASP A 158 -12.04 1.63 15.09
C ASP A 158 -13.56 1.56 14.93
N ALA A 159 -14.14 2.28 13.96
CA ALA A 159 -15.56 2.24 13.64
C ALA A 159 -15.90 1.12 12.63
N GLY A 160 -14.91 0.36 12.15
CA GLY A 160 -15.07 -0.73 11.19
C GLY A 160 -15.15 -0.28 9.73
N SER A 161 -14.91 0.99 9.44
CA SER A 161 -14.87 1.53 8.07
C SER A 161 -13.50 1.33 7.45
N TYR A 162 -13.43 0.97 6.17
CA TYR A 162 -12.14 0.81 5.51
C TYR A 162 -11.36 2.13 5.47
N CYS A 163 -10.09 2.07 5.82
CA CYS A 163 -9.20 3.22 5.83
C CYS A 163 -9.11 3.89 4.46
N TYR A 164 -9.04 3.10 3.38
CA TYR A 164 -9.04 3.64 2.02
C TYR A 164 -10.37 4.30 1.63
N ALA A 165 -11.51 3.72 2.04
CA ALA A 165 -12.82 4.29 1.77
C ALA A 165 -12.96 5.67 2.43
N ASN A 166 -12.52 5.80 3.68
CA ASN A 166 -12.43 7.09 4.37
C ASN A 166 -11.51 8.05 3.62
N ALA A 167 -10.30 7.62 3.27
CA ALA A 167 -9.30 8.46 2.60
C ALA A 167 -9.81 9.04 1.27
N VAL A 168 -10.43 8.22 0.42
CA VAL A 168 -10.81 8.65 -0.94
C VAL A 168 -12.12 9.44 -0.98
N THR A 169 -12.94 9.33 0.05
CA THR A 169 -14.20 10.07 0.17
C THR A 169 -14.11 11.29 1.07
N ASN A 170 -12.99 11.48 1.78
CA ASN A 170 -12.73 12.65 2.61
C ASN A 170 -12.52 13.91 1.73
N ARG A 171 -13.58 14.73 1.63
CA ARG A 171 -13.54 15.98 0.86
C ARG A 171 -12.73 17.09 1.53
N SER A 172 -12.40 16.96 2.82
CA SER A 172 -11.63 17.95 3.57
C SER A 172 -10.12 17.71 3.51
N ALA A 173 -9.68 16.47 3.25
CA ALA A 173 -8.27 16.12 3.09
C ALA A 173 -8.05 15.30 1.81
N ILE A 174 -8.02 16.01 0.69
CA ILE A 174 -7.96 15.41 -0.66
C ILE A 174 -6.67 14.61 -0.94
N THR A 175 -5.66 14.74 -0.08
CA THR A 175 -4.38 14.03 -0.22
C THR A 175 -4.30 12.73 0.59
N ASP A 176 -5.35 12.40 1.36
CA ASP A 176 -5.42 11.15 2.14
C ASP A 176 -5.21 9.88 1.30
N PRO A 177 -5.60 9.80 0.01
CA PRO A 177 -5.35 8.61 -0.81
C PRO A 177 -3.90 8.47 -1.31
N TYR A 178 -3.10 9.54 -1.33
CA TYR A 178 -1.78 9.53 -1.97
C TYR A 178 -0.79 8.51 -1.40
N PRO A 179 -0.75 8.24 -0.08
CA PRO A 179 0.10 7.17 0.47
C PRO A 179 -0.13 5.81 -0.18
N TYR A 180 -1.35 5.48 -0.64
CA TYR A 180 -1.65 4.19 -1.27
C TYR A 180 -0.99 4.01 -2.64
N TYR A 181 -0.42 5.06 -3.24
CA TYR A 181 0.33 4.95 -4.49
C TYR A 181 1.81 4.64 -4.27
N LEU A 182 2.31 4.73 -3.03
CA LEU A 182 3.73 4.49 -2.72
C LEU A 182 4.19 3.08 -3.15
N PRO A 183 3.43 1.99 -2.90
CA PRO A 183 3.88 0.67 -3.32
C PRO A 183 3.91 0.46 -4.83
N LEU A 184 3.26 1.33 -5.59
CA LEU A 184 3.27 1.32 -7.05
C LEU A 184 4.47 2.07 -7.64
N GLY A 185 5.40 2.53 -6.78
CA GLY A 185 6.59 3.29 -7.20
C GLY A 185 6.31 4.77 -7.44
N VAL A 186 5.13 5.27 -7.08
CA VAL A 186 4.78 6.69 -7.22
C VAL A 186 5.17 7.41 -5.92
N PRO A 187 6.13 8.37 -5.96
CA PRO A 187 6.53 9.09 -4.76
C PRO A 187 5.40 10.02 -4.27
N LEU A 188 5.40 10.30 -2.97
CA LEU A 188 4.44 11.23 -2.39
C LEU A 188 4.64 12.64 -2.98
N PRO A 189 3.60 13.25 -3.59
CA PRO A 189 3.72 14.61 -4.11
C PRO A 189 4.16 15.59 -3.04
N GLY A 190 5.03 16.53 -3.41
CA GLY A 190 5.52 17.55 -2.49
C GLY A 190 4.37 18.36 -1.89
N GLY A 191 4.41 18.56 -0.58
CA GLY A 191 3.37 19.30 0.13
C GLY A 191 2.12 18.49 0.48
N THR A 192 2.13 17.17 0.29
CA THR A 192 1.06 16.28 0.77
C THR A 192 0.81 16.46 2.28
N ARG A 193 -0.46 16.56 2.66
CA ARG A 193 -0.94 16.73 4.05
C ARG A 193 -2.07 15.75 4.32
N ALA A 194 -1.73 14.46 4.32
CA ALA A 194 -2.66 13.42 4.73
C ALA A 194 -3.05 13.59 6.20
N THR A 195 -4.26 13.18 6.55
CA THR A 195 -4.80 13.21 7.90
C THR A 195 -3.96 12.32 8.82
N CYS A 196 -3.43 12.90 9.90
CA CYS A 196 -2.61 12.21 10.87
C CYS A 196 -3.48 11.37 11.83
N ASN A 197 -3.92 10.20 11.39
CA ASN A 197 -4.76 9.26 12.14
C ASN A 197 -4.15 7.84 12.17
N SER A 198 -4.77 6.92 12.91
CA SER A 198 -4.33 5.53 13.02
C SER A 198 -4.24 4.82 11.66
N CYS A 199 -5.22 5.03 10.78
CA CYS A 199 -5.20 4.49 9.42
C CYS A 199 -3.89 4.85 8.68
N LEU A 200 -3.44 6.12 8.73
CA LEU A 200 -2.19 6.51 8.08
C LEU A 200 -0.96 5.84 8.73
N GLN A 201 -0.97 5.70 10.06
CA GLN A 201 0.11 5.00 10.77
C GLN A 201 0.20 3.54 10.37
N ASP A 202 -0.93 2.84 10.33
CA ASP A 202 -1.00 1.41 10.02
C ASP A 202 -0.64 1.14 8.55
N VAL A 203 -1.14 1.97 7.62
CA VAL A 203 -0.76 1.92 6.20
C VAL A 203 0.75 2.06 6.05
N MET A 204 1.36 3.06 6.69
CA MET A 204 2.80 3.28 6.62
C MET A 204 3.60 2.20 7.37
N ALA A 205 3.04 1.58 8.40
CA ALA A 205 3.67 0.46 9.09
C ALA A 205 3.74 -0.77 8.17
N ILE A 206 2.65 -1.10 7.46
CA ILE A 206 2.63 -2.14 6.41
C ILE A 206 3.70 -1.81 5.38
N PHE A 207 3.68 -0.63 4.77
CA PHE A 207 4.64 -0.29 3.72
C PHE A 207 6.10 -0.32 4.18
N SER A 208 6.36 0.01 5.45
CA SER A 208 7.70 -0.09 6.04
C SER A 208 8.27 -1.50 6.01
N SER A 209 7.42 -2.53 6.15
CA SER A 209 7.83 -3.93 6.23
C SER A 209 8.22 -4.49 4.86
N PHE A 210 7.64 -3.95 3.79
CA PHE A 210 7.96 -4.30 2.41
C PHE A 210 9.09 -3.44 1.83
N ALA A 211 9.27 -2.22 2.32
CA ALA A 211 10.26 -1.27 1.80
C ALA A 211 11.72 -1.73 1.94
N GLY A 212 12.00 -2.70 2.82
CA GLY A 212 13.33 -3.29 2.96
C GLY A 212 13.73 -4.17 1.76
N ASN A 213 12.76 -4.64 0.97
CA ASN A 213 13.01 -5.43 -0.22
C ASN A 213 13.19 -4.55 -1.47
N THR A 214 14.42 -4.49 -1.99
CA THR A 214 14.76 -3.66 -3.16
C THR A 214 14.10 -4.11 -4.46
N THR A 215 13.53 -5.32 -4.52
CA THR A 215 12.75 -5.77 -5.69
C THR A 215 11.33 -5.19 -5.70
N GLN A 216 10.89 -4.58 -4.60
CA GLN A 216 9.58 -3.95 -4.50
C GLN A 216 9.68 -2.45 -4.82
N PRO A 217 8.75 -1.87 -5.61
CA PRO A 217 8.79 -0.44 -5.93
C PRO A 217 8.72 0.48 -4.69
N ILE A 218 8.07 0.01 -3.61
CA ILE A 218 7.99 0.75 -2.33
C ILE A 218 9.36 1.08 -1.73
N SER A 219 10.40 0.31 -2.05
CA SER A 219 11.77 0.55 -1.55
C SER A 219 12.34 1.91 -1.99
N GLN A 220 11.86 2.44 -3.12
CA GLN A 220 12.30 3.72 -3.66
C GLN A 220 11.47 4.90 -3.16
N THR A 221 10.24 4.65 -2.70
CA THR A 221 9.27 5.72 -2.36
C THR A 221 9.05 5.88 -0.86
N TYR A 222 9.30 4.84 -0.05
CA TYR A 222 8.96 4.82 1.37
C TYR A 222 9.66 5.90 2.19
N ASN A 223 11.00 5.92 2.19
CA ASN A 223 11.77 6.80 3.10
C ASN A 223 11.44 8.28 2.86
N GLY A 224 11.34 8.70 1.59
CA GLY A 224 10.96 10.08 1.24
C GLY A 224 9.54 10.44 1.67
N ALA A 225 8.60 9.49 1.56
CA ALA A 225 7.23 9.70 2.01
C ALA A 225 7.12 9.73 3.54
N ALA A 226 7.80 8.83 4.24
CA ALA A 226 7.85 8.77 5.70
C ALA A 226 8.40 10.07 6.30
N GLN A 227 9.47 10.62 5.72
CA GLN A 227 10.02 11.90 6.12
C GLN A 227 9.00 13.04 5.96
N GLN A 228 8.32 13.13 4.81
CA GLN A 228 7.31 14.16 4.56
C GLN A 228 6.12 14.04 5.53
N ILE A 229 5.66 12.81 5.80
CA ILE A 229 4.60 12.54 6.77
C ILE A 229 5.05 12.90 8.18
N GLY A 230 6.29 12.58 8.57
CA GLY A 230 6.86 12.96 9.87
C GLY A 230 6.95 14.47 10.07
N ILE A 231 7.25 15.24 9.01
CA ILE A 231 7.23 16.71 9.06
C ILE A 231 5.81 17.23 9.30
N ALA A 232 4.80 16.61 8.68
CA ALA A 232 3.41 17.06 8.79
C ALA A 232 2.72 16.61 10.09
N CYS A 233 2.97 15.38 10.53
CA CYS A 233 2.26 14.72 11.63
C CYS A 233 3.05 14.66 12.94
N GLY A 234 4.31 15.06 12.93
CA GLY A 234 5.19 15.06 14.11
C GLY A 234 6.17 13.89 14.14
N THR A 235 7.22 14.08 14.93
CA THR A 235 8.28 13.08 15.11
C THR A 235 7.72 11.80 15.74
N GLY A 236 8.09 10.65 15.16
CA GLY A 236 7.65 9.34 15.67
C GLY A 236 6.25 8.91 15.23
N PHE A 237 5.57 9.69 14.39
CA PHE A 237 4.25 9.30 13.88
C PHE A 237 4.29 8.03 13.02
N VAL A 238 5.34 7.86 12.20
CA VAL A 238 5.62 6.68 11.37
C VAL A 238 7.11 6.31 11.45
N ASN A 239 7.44 5.06 11.09
CA ASN A 239 8.83 4.64 10.92
C ASN A 239 9.50 5.44 9.81
N GLN A 240 10.61 6.11 10.12
CA GLN A 240 11.28 6.99 9.14
C GLN A 240 12.12 6.24 8.11
N THR A 241 12.35 4.96 8.34
CA THR A 241 13.17 4.09 7.51
C THR A 241 12.48 2.75 7.34
N ALA A 242 12.69 2.13 6.19
CA ALA A 242 12.25 0.76 5.94
C ALA A 242 12.73 -0.20 7.04
N THR A 243 11.87 -1.14 7.41
CA THR A 243 12.26 -2.23 8.30
C THR A 243 13.26 -3.12 7.54
N PRO A 244 14.44 -3.42 8.11
CA PRO A 244 15.40 -4.31 7.46
C PRO A 244 14.76 -5.67 7.21
N LEU A 245 15.06 -6.26 6.04
CA LEU A 245 14.78 -7.68 5.82
C LEU A 245 15.46 -8.47 6.94
N LYS A 246 14.70 -9.31 7.65
CA LYS A 246 15.30 -10.29 8.55
C LYS A 246 16.14 -11.23 7.69
N ALA A 247 17.46 -11.07 7.71
CA ALA A 247 18.34 -12.08 7.14
C ALA A 247 18.00 -13.39 7.85
N ALA A 248 17.64 -14.43 7.09
CA ALA A 248 17.70 -15.78 7.63
C ALA A 248 19.11 -15.93 8.19
N ALA A 249 19.22 -16.15 9.51
CA ALA A 249 20.51 -16.26 10.15
C ALA A 249 21.30 -17.33 9.38
N ALA A 250 22.30 -16.91 8.61
CA ALA A 250 23.26 -17.85 8.07
C ALA A 250 23.87 -18.50 9.31
N THR A 251 23.57 -19.77 9.53
CA THR A 251 24.23 -20.58 10.54
C THR A 251 25.70 -20.56 10.18
N MET A 252 26.46 -19.62 10.75
CA MET A 252 27.91 -19.62 10.64
C MET A 252 28.38 -20.88 11.34
N THR A 253 28.64 -21.92 10.57
CA THR A 253 29.45 -23.05 11.01
C THR A 253 30.83 -22.48 11.27
N ILE A 254 31.10 -22.15 12.53
CA ILE A 254 32.45 -21.85 13.01
C ILE A 254 33.26 -23.12 12.77
N SER A 255 34.04 -23.14 11.70
CA SER A 255 35.08 -24.15 11.50
C SER A 255 36.18 -23.87 12.51
N MET A 256 36.11 -24.55 13.67
CA MET A 256 37.21 -24.56 14.64
C MET A 256 38.34 -25.38 14.04
N THR A 257 39.31 -24.72 13.43
CA THR A 257 40.61 -25.32 13.11
C THR A 257 41.35 -25.61 14.42
N PRO A 258 41.81 -26.85 14.68
CA PRO A 258 42.52 -27.17 15.92
C PRO A 258 43.98 -26.71 15.82
N ALA A 259 44.29 -25.57 16.42
CA ALA A 259 45.66 -25.08 16.61
C ALA A 259 46.39 -25.82 17.75
N ILE A 260 46.46 -27.17 17.70
CA ILE A 260 47.08 -28.00 18.75
C ILE A 260 48.46 -28.57 18.32
N THR A 261 48.97 -28.24 17.14
CA THR A 261 50.26 -28.80 16.65
C THR A 261 51.50 -27.94 16.90
N VAL A 262 51.43 -26.85 17.70
CA VAL A 262 52.61 -25.99 17.95
C VAL A 262 53.23 -26.18 19.35
N VAL A 263 52.57 -26.89 20.28
CA VAL A 263 53.09 -27.08 21.65
C VAL A 263 54.04 -28.29 21.78
N PHE A 264 54.04 -29.23 20.84
CA PHE A 264 54.88 -30.44 20.91
C PHE A 264 56.33 -30.26 20.39
N MET A 265 56.66 -29.16 19.70
CA MET A 265 58.03 -28.89 19.23
C MET A 265 58.88 -28.03 20.19
N LEU A 266 58.33 -27.58 21.33
CA LEU A 266 59.06 -26.81 22.34
C LEU A 266 59.50 -27.63 23.57
N LEU A 267 59.11 -28.91 23.65
CA LEU A 267 59.46 -29.81 24.77
C LEU A 267 60.55 -30.85 24.45
N LEU A 268 61.08 -30.88 23.21
CA LEU A 268 62.20 -31.76 22.83
C LEU A 268 63.53 -31.02 22.63
N GLY A 269 63.60 -29.71 22.93
CA GLY A 269 64.81 -28.89 22.83
C GLY A 269 65.64 -28.76 24.11
N PHE A 270 65.31 -29.49 25.19
CA PHE A 270 65.99 -29.40 26.49
C PHE A 270 66.77 -30.68 26.90
N PHE A 271 67.04 -31.59 25.95
CA PHE A 271 67.96 -32.72 26.16
C PHE A 271 68.93 -32.86 24.99
N VAL A 272 69.88 -31.92 24.88
CA VAL A 272 71.30 -32.12 24.52
C VAL A 272 72.09 -30.99 25.17
#